data_AF-A0A3D2MJS5-F1
#
_entry.id   AF-A0A3D2MJS5-F1
#
_cell.length_a   1.000
_cell.length_b   1.000
_cell.length_c   1.000
_cell.angle_alpha   90.00
_cell.angle_beta   90.00
_cell.angle_gamma   90.00
#
_symmetry.space_group_name_H-M   'P 1'
#
loop_
_entity.id
_entity.type
_entity.pdbx_description
1 polymer ?
#
loop_
_entity_poly.entity_id
_entity_poly.type
_entity_poly.pdbx_seq_one_letter_code
_entity_poly.pdbx_strand_id
1 'polypeptide(L)'
;MQPKRLQALVDLLEISGLWEPDNEQTRLNGRAATPEELSLIHTPDYIAAVQRLSIPEKAEMSEEERGERAQLAARSGFGDGDTPIIPDMHEIVTHITGDTLVALNAVMGLAEGGTFNAEGERPFHVFHPAGGWHHAWAERASGFCIYNDIAVAIAHVLRESEAKVLYIDFDAHHGDGVQRAFYDDPRVMTISFHETGRYLFPGTGDVLELGKGAGRGYSVNIPLEPFTEDDS
;
A
#
# COMPACT_ATOMS: atom_id res chain seq x y z
N MET A 1 12.90 2.83 -5.73
CA MET A 1 12.31 3.81 -4.79
C MET A 1 13.41 4.66 -4.12
N GLN A 2 13.28 5.99 -4.02
CA GLN A 2 14.28 6.87 -3.39
C GLN A 2 13.66 7.63 -2.19
N PRO A 3 14.01 7.28 -0.93
CA PRO A 3 13.41 7.89 0.26
C PRO A 3 13.55 9.41 0.35
N LYS A 4 14.58 9.98 -0.29
CA LYS A 4 14.83 11.44 -0.35
C LYS A 4 13.66 12.23 -0.94
N ARG A 5 12.78 11.61 -1.74
CA ARG A 5 11.57 12.26 -2.27
C ARG A 5 10.63 12.70 -1.14
N LEU A 6 10.47 11.88 -0.11
CA LEU A 6 9.62 12.20 1.03
C LEU A 6 10.20 13.37 1.83
N GLN A 7 11.51 13.35 2.08
CA GLN A 7 12.19 14.47 2.75
C GLN A 7 12.02 15.77 1.96
N ALA A 8 12.24 15.74 0.64
CA ALA A 8 12.09 16.93 -0.21
C ALA A 8 10.65 17.47 -0.22
N LEU A 9 9.65 16.58 -0.19
CA LEU A 9 8.24 16.98 -0.07
C LEU A 9 7.97 17.65 1.28
N VAL A 10 8.41 17.05 2.38
CA VAL A 10 8.23 17.59 3.73
C VAL A 10 8.91 18.95 3.87
N ASP A 11 10.17 19.06 3.46
CA ASP A 11 10.92 20.32 3.49
C ASP A 11 10.19 21.43 2.69
N LEU A 12 9.62 21.07 1.53
CA LEU A 12 8.85 22.02 0.72
C LEU A 12 7.56 22.46 1.39
N LEU A 13 6.83 21.56 2.03
CA LEU A 13 5.60 21.87 2.76
C LEU A 13 5.89 22.82 3.94
N GLU A 14 6.97 22.57 4.68
CA GLU A 14 7.41 23.42 5.79
C GLU A 14 7.85 24.81 5.32
N ILE A 15 8.76 24.88 4.34
CA ILE A 15 9.29 26.16 3.83
C ILE A 15 8.19 27.00 3.16
N SER A 16 7.18 26.36 2.58
CA SER A 16 6.03 27.05 1.98
C SER A 16 4.96 27.48 2.99
N GLY A 17 5.09 27.10 4.27
CA GLY A 17 4.10 27.38 5.31
C GLY A 17 2.77 26.63 5.12
N LEU A 18 2.77 25.53 4.36
CA LEU A 18 1.59 24.69 4.13
C LEU A 18 1.42 23.61 5.21
N TRP A 19 2.49 23.33 5.95
CA TRP A 19 2.47 22.38 7.07
C TRP A 19 3.47 22.81 8.14
N GLU A 20 3.10 22.62 9.41
CA GLU A 20 3.94 22.89 10.57
C GLU A 20 4.07 21.60 11.40
N PRO A 21 5.28 21.05 11.59
CA PRO A 21 5.47 19.73 12.21
C PRO A 21 5.04 19.68 13.69
N ASP A 22 5.05 20.83 14.36
CA ASP A 22 4.69 21.00 15.77
C ASP A 22 3.19 21.33 15.98
N ASN A 23 2.41 21.46 14.92
CA ASN A 23 0.98 21.73 15.02
C ASN A 23 0.18 20.42 15.21
N GLU A 24 -0.04 20.05 16.47
CA GLU A 24 -0.79 18.86 16.88
C GLU A 24 -2.23 18.80 16.30
N GLN A 25 -2.84 19.93 15.93
CA GLN A 25 -4.18 19.94 15.33
C GLN A 25 -4.18 19.43 13.88
N THR A 26 -3.03 19.43 13.22
CA THR A 26 -2.88 19.04 11.81
C THR A 26 -2.12 17.73 11.63
N ARG A 27 -1.81 17.05 12.74
CA ARG A 27 -0.98 15.85 12.75
C ARG A 27 -1.73 14.69 13.40
N LEU A 28 -1.67 13.53 12.75
CA LEU A 28 -2.07 12.26 13.35
C LEU A 28 -0.84 11.54 13.90
N ASN A 29 -1.02 10.81 15.00
CA ASN A 29 0.03 9.98 15.56
C ASN A 29 0.03 8.62 14.85
N GLY A 30 1.05 8.44 14.01
CA GLY A 30 1.32 7.18 13.33
C GLY A 30 1.74 6.05 14.26
N ARG A 31 1.70 4.82 13.76
CA ARG A 31 2.16 3.60 14.45
C ARG A 31 2.44 2.49 13.45
N ALA A 32 3.18 1.47 13.88
CA ALA A 32 3.26 0.23 13.12
C ALA A 32 1.90 -0.50 13.05
N ALA A 33 1.62 -1.12 11.91
CA ALA A 33 0.54 -2.10 11.78
C ALA A 33 0.85 -3.37 12.57
N THR A 34 -0.16 -3.96 13.21
CA THR A 34 -0.01 -5.23 13.92
C THR A 34 0.01 -6.42 12.96
N PRO A 35 0.53 -7.59 13.37
CA PRO A 35 0.45 -8.80 12.56
C PRO A 35 -0.99 -9.19 12.18
N GLU A 36 -1.96 -8.96 13.07
CA GLU A 36 -3.39 -9.22 12.83
C GLU A 36 -3.97 -8.29 11.76
N GLU A 37 -3.55 -7.03 11.76
CA GLU A 37 -3.93 -6.06 10.73
C GLU A 37 -3.32 -6.41 9.38
N LEU A 38 -2.03 -6.74 9.33
CA LEU A 38 -1.39 -7.20 8.09
C LEU A 38 -2.06 -8.46 7.55
N SER A 39 -2.48 -9.37 8.43
CA SER A 39 -3.14 -10.63 8.09
C SER A 39 -4.54 -10.47 7.50
N LEU A 40 -5.09 -9.24 7.46
CA LEU A 40 -6.32 -8.95 6.72
C LEU A 40 -6.15 -9.13 5.21
N ILE A 41 -4.93 -8.94 4.70
CA ILE A 41 -4.61 -9.06 3.26
C ILE A 41 -3.49 -10.07 3.05
N HIS A 42 -2.43 -9.99 3.84
CA HIS A 42 -1.22 -10.78 3.62
C HIS A 42 -1.29 -12.13 4.31
N THR A 43 -0.74 -13.16 3.67
CA THR A 43 -0.71 -14.48 4.28
C THR A 43 0.29 -14.51 5.45
N PRO A 44 0.01 -15.27 6.53
CA PRO A 44 0.95 -15.41 7.64
C PRO A 44 2.34 -15.89 7.20
N ASP A 45 2.41 -16.80 6.22
CA ASP A 45 3.66 -17.29 5.65
C ASP A 45 4.45 -16.18 4.95
N TYR A 46 3.78 -15.29 4.24
CA TYR A 46 4.42 -14.14 3.59
C TYR A 46 4.91 -13.12 4.63
N ILE A 47 4.11 -12.80 5.65
CA ILE A 47 4.53 -11.90 6.74
C ILE A 47 5.80 -12.45 7.42
N ALA A 48 5.82 -13.74 7.74
CA ALA A 48 6.99 -14.41 8.31
C ALA A 48 8.21 -14.41 7.36
N ALA A 49 7.96 -14.53 6.05
CA ALA A 49 9.01 -14.39 5.04
C ALA A 49 9.64 -12.99 5.06
N VAL A 50 8.83 -11.94 5.03
CA VAL A 50 9.29 -10.54 5.08
C VAL A 50 10.09 -10.28 6.36
N GLN A 51 9.63 -10.77 7.51
CA GLN A 51 10.36 -10.67 8.78
C GLN A 51 11.73 -11.35 8.73
N ARG A 52 11.81 -12.60 8.25
CA ARG A 52 13.09 -13.32 8.13
C ARG A 52 14.03 -12.66 7.11
N LEU A 53 13.49 -12.13 6.03
CA LEU A 53 14.26 -11.45 4.98
C LEU A 53 14.71 -10.04 5.41
N SER A 54 14.03 -9.39 6.34
CA SER A 54 14.44 -8.06 6.85
C SER A 54 15.74 -8.11 7.64
N ILE A 55 16.07 -9.26 8.23
CA ILE A 55 17.32 -9.48 8.94
C ILE A 55 18.46 -9.59 7.91
N PRO A 56 19.53 -8.75 8.00
CA PRO A 56 20.65 -8.80 7.08
C PRO A 56 21.38 -10.13 7.10
N GLU A 57 21.99 -10.49 5.97
CA GLU A 57 22.87 -11.66 5.92
C GLU A 57 24.07 -11.49 6.85
N LYS A 58 24.38 -12.55 7.60
CA LYS A 58 25.59 -12.60 8.43
C LYS A 58 26.74 -13.19 7.64
N ALA A 59 27.97 -12.74 7.91
CA ALA A 59 29.17 -13.29 7.28
C ALA A 59 29.32 -14.80 7.53
N GLU A 60 28.85 -15.27 8.70
CA GLU A 60 28.96 -16.67 9.15
C GLU A 60 27.90 -17.62 8.57
N MET A 61 26.93 -17.11 7.79
CA MET A 61 25.91 -17.97 7.17
C MET A 61 26.54 -18.97 6.21
N SER A 62 26.19 -20.24 6.39
CA SER A 62 26.57 -21.35 5.51
C SER A 62 25.98 -21.19 4.10
N GLU A 63 26.55 -21.91 3.13
CA GLU A 63 26.03 -21.94 1.76
C GLU A 63 24.59 -22.47 1.70
N GLU A 64 24.24 -23.43 2.56
CA GLU A 64 22.89 -23.98 2.67
C GLU A 64 21.88 -22.92 3.14
N GLU A 65 22.19 -22.19 4.22
CA GLU A 65 21.34 -21.10 4.73
C GLU A 65 21.15 -19.98 3.69
N ARG A 66 22.20 -19.64 2.93
CA ARG A 66 22.11 -18.67 1.83
C ARG A 66 21.21 -19.19 0.71
N GLY A 67 21.33 -20.47 0.37
CA GLY A 67 20.47 -21.13 -0.61
C GLY A 67 18.99 -21.11 -0.21
N GLU A 68 18.67 -21.46 1.03
CA GLU A 68 17.30 -21.39 1.56
C GLU A 68 16.74 -19.97 1.55
N ARG A 69 17.57 -19.00 1.94
CA ARG A 69 17.19 -17.58 1.96
C ARG A 69 16.88 -17.07 0.55
N ALA A 70 17.71 -17.41 -0.43
CA ALA A 70 17.47 -17.05 -1.83
C ALA A 70 16.18 -17.68 -2.37
N GLN A 71 15.89 -18.93 -2.02
CA GLN A 71 14.64 -19.58 -2.38
C GLN A 71 13.42 -18.92 -1.71
N LEU A 72 13.54 -18.51 -0.43
CA LEU A 72 12.52 -17.76 0.29
C LEU A 72 12.26 -16.39 -0.35
N ALA A 73 13.31 -15.68 -0.74
CA ALA A 73 13.23 -14.42 -1.45
C ALA A 73 12.46 -14.56 -2.76
N ALA A 74 12.90 -15.47 -3.62
CA ALA A 74 12.31 -15.68 -4.94
C ALA A 74 10.82 -16.07 -4.86
N ARG A 75 10.44 -16.99 -3.95
CA ARG A 75 9.03 -17.39 -3.81
C ARG A 75 8.14 -16.30 -3.23
N SER A 76 8.72 -15.35 -2.49
CA SER A 76 8.00 -14.25 -1.85
C SER A 76 8.02 -12.96 -2.68
N GLY A 77 8.48 -13.02 -3.95
CA GLY A 77 8.48 -11.87 -4.86
C GLY A 77 9.66 -10.91 -4.71
N PHE A 78 10.72 -11.28 -3.97
CA PHE A 78 11.91 -10.46 -3.84
C PHE A 78 12.96 -10.80 -4.90
N GLY A 79 13.59 -9.77 -5.47
CA GLY A 79 14.69 -9.89 -6.42
C GLY A 79 15.27 -8.54 -6.83
N ASP A 80 16.55 -8.52 -7.21
CA ASP A 80 17.33 -7.30 -7.43
C ASP A 80 16.80 -6.37 -8.54
N GLY A 81 16.02 -6.91 -9.48
CA GLY A 81 15.46 -6.17 -10.62
C GLY A 81 14.04 -5.64 -10.44
N ASP A 82 13.35 -6.03 -9.36
CA ASP A 82 12.00 -5.59 -9.03
C ASP A 82 11.98 -5.12 -7.57
N THR A 83 11.67 -6.01 -6.62
CA THR A 83 11.61 -5.65 -5.20
C THR A 83 12.84 -6.18 -4.46
N PRO A 84 13.90 -5.38 -4.25
CA PRO A 84 15.10 -5.85 -3.56
C PRO A 84 14.83 -6.03 -2.06
N ILE A 85 15.56 -6.95 -1.45
CA ILE A 85 15.59 -7.07 0.01
C ILE A 85 16.44 -5.93 0.57
N ILE A 86 15.90 -5.20 1.53
CA ILE A 86 16.63 -4.18 2.27
C ILE A 86 16.57 -4.47 3.78
N PRO A 87 17.61 -4.12 4.55
CA PRO A 87 17.57 -4.18 6.00
C PRO A 87 16.36 -3.45 6.57
N ASP A 88 15.77 -4.01 7.63
CA ASP A 88 14.69 -3.41 8.41
C ASP A 88 13.41 -3.12 7.59
N MET A 89 13.24 -3.76 6.43
CA MET A 89 12.09 -3.50 5.54
C MET A 89 10.75 -3.83 6.20
N HIS A 90 10.69 -4.84 7.06
CA HIS A 90 9.49 -5.16 7.81
C HIS A 90 9.10 -3.99 8.72
N GLU A 91 10.04 -3.51 9.53
CA GLU A 91 9.84 -2.43 10.50
C GLU A 91 9.44 -1.13 9.78
N ILE A 92 10.09 -0.81 8.67
CA ILE A 92 9.77 0.39 7.87
C ILE A 92 8.37 0.27 7.27
N VAL A 93 8.06 -0.83 6.60
CA VAL A 93 6.81 -0.95 5.84
C VAL A 93 5.60 -1.21 6.74
N THR A 94 5.81 -1.79 7.93
CA THR A 94 4.74 -1.85 8.94
C THR A 94 4.34 -0.47 9.46
N HIS A 95 5.27 0.48 9.59
CA HIS A 95 4.93 1.87 9.92
C HIS A 95 4.15 2.54 8.78
N ILE A 96 4.59 2.40 7.53
CA ILE A 96 3.86 2.93 6.36
C ILE A 96 2.42 2.37 6.31
N THR A 97 2.27 1.08 6.59
CA THR A 97 0.96 0.42 6.61
C THR A 97 0.10 0.90 7.77
N GLY A 98 0.66 1.00 8.97
CA GLY A 98 -0.06 1.43 10.15
C GLY A 98 -0.45 2.91 10.09
N ASP A 99 0.37 3.76 9.48
CA ASP A 99 0.05 5.17 9.28
C ASP A 99 -1.11 5.35 8.28
N THR A 100 -1.16 4.53 7.23
CA THR A 100 -2.30 4.49 6.30
C THR A 100 -3.58 3.98 6.98
N LEU A 101 -3.47 2.99 7.86
CA LEU A 101 -4.56 2.55 8.73
C LEU A 101 -5.05 3.69 9.62
N VAL A 102 -4.15 4.37 10.35
CA VAL A 102 -4.50 5.50 11.22
C VAL A 102 -5.21 6.59 10.41
N ALA A 103 -4.67 6.94 9.23
CA ALA A 103 -5.23 7.96 8.36
C ALA A 103 -6.69 7.65 7.97
N LEU A 104 -6.95 6.45 7.46
CA LEU A 104 -8.28 6.07 7.03
C LEU A 104 -9.24 5.91 8.21
N ASN A 105 -8.80 5.30 9.31
CA ASN A 105 -9.60 5.17 10.53
C ASN A 105 -9.96 6.53 11.15
N ALA A 106 -9.05 7.51 11.08
CA ALA A 106 -9.31 8.87 11.55
C ALA A 106 -10.44 9.50 10.73
N VAL A 107 -10.38 9.40 9.40
CA VAL A 107 -11.46 9.85 8.51
C VAL A 107 -12.75 9.09 8.78
N MET A 108 -12.71 7.81 9.15
CA MET A 108 -13.91 7.01 9.43
C MET A 108 -14.46 7.18 10.85
N GLY A 109 -13.72 7.82 11.77
CA GLY A 109 -14.09 7.93 13.18
C GLY A 109 -13.98 6.61 13.95
N LEU A 110 -13.06 5.73 13.51
CA LEU A 110 -12.77 4.45 14.15
C LEU A 110 -11.64 4.61 15.18
N ALA A 111 -11.59 3.71 16.16
CA ALA A 111 -10.74 3.86 17.35
C ALA A 111 -9.24 3.98 17.02
N GLU A 112 -8.80 3.27 16.00
CA GLU A 112 -7.42 3.22 15.51
C GLU A 112 -6.97 4.56 14.89
N GLY A 113 -7.92 5.43 14.54
CA GLY A 113 -7.69 6.76 14.00
C GLY A 113 -7.48 7.84 15.06
N GLY A 114 -7.61 7.49 16.33
CA GLY A 114 -7.58 8.43 17.46
C GLY A 114 -8.97 8.85 17.94
N THR A 115 -8.99 9.57 19.06
CA THR A 115 -10.21 10.03 19.71
C THR A 115 -10.43 11.51 19.44
N PHE A 116 -11.62 11.84 18.91
CA PHE A 116 -12.05 13.21 18.66
C PHE A 116 -13.22 13.54 19.61
N ASN A 117 -13.24 14.73 20.23
CA ASN A 117 -14.29 15.06 21.21
C ASN A 117 -15.65 15.34 20.55
N ALA A 118 -15.62 15.76 19.29
CA ALA A 118 -16.80 16.01 18.49
C ALA A 118 -16.55 15.59 17.03
N GLU A 119 -17.63 15.28 16.29
CA GLU A 119 -17.55 14.89 14.88
C GLU A 119 -16.87 15.95 14.01
N GLY A 120 -17.01 17.23 14.36
CA GLY A 120 -16.36 18.35 13.66
C GLY A 120 -14.85 18.48 13.92
N GLU A 121 -14.29 17.76 14.89
CA GLU A 121 -12.83 17.71 15.14
C GLU A 121 -12.14 16.62 14.30
N ARG A 122 -12.92 15.71 13.71
CA ARG A 122 -12.40 14.62 12.88
C ARG A 122 -11.88 15.17 11.54
N PRO A 123 -10.70 14.72 11.06
CA PRO A 123 -10.20 15.14 9.76
C PRO A 123 -11.12 14.65 8.65
N PHE A 124 -11.49 15.54 7.74
CA PHE A 124 -12.20 15.18 6.52
C PHE A 124 -11.25 14.64 5.44
N HIS A 125 -10.00 15.10 5.44
CA HIS A 125 -8.93 14.63 4.57
C HIS A 125 -7.67 14.38 5.39
N VAL A 126 -6.95 13.32 5.04
CA VAL A 126 -5.63 13.01 5.60
C VAL A 126 -4.68 12.77 4.44
N PHE A 127 -3.47 13.31 4.54
CA PHE A 127 -2.42 13.14 3.56
C PHE A 127 -1.29 12.28 4.13
N HIS A 128 -1.05 11.12 3.54
CA HIS A 128 0.02 10.20 3.93
C HIS A 128 0.93 9.90 2.73
N PRO A 129 1.97 10.74 2.48
CA PRO A 129 2.80 10.65 1.28
C PRO A 129 3.80 9.48 1.24
N ALA A 130 3.98 8.75 2.34
CA ALA A 130 4.85 7.58 2.37
C ALA A 130 4.15 6.30 1.89
N GLY A 131 2.81 6.30 1.90
CA GLY A 131 1.96 5.17 1.51
C GLY A 131 1.67 5.13 0.01
N GLY A 132 0.64 4.37 -0.35
CA GLY A 132 0.25 4.17 -1.75
C GLY A 132 0.90 2.95 -2.40
N TRP A 133 1.29 1.93 -1.63
CA TRP A 133 2.02 0.76 -2.09
C TRP A 133 1.07 -0.26 -2.70
N HIS A 134 0.60 0.04 -3.91
CA HIS A 134 -0.53 -0.63 -4.56
C HIS A 134 -0.26 -1.99 -5.21
N HIS A 135 1.01 -2.41 -5.38
CA HIS A 135 1.36 -3.61 -6.16
C HIS A 135 1.50 -4.90 -5.34
N ALA A 136 1.70 -4.82 -4.03
CA ALA A 136 1.91 -6.01 -3.21
C ALA A 136 0.66 -6.91 -3.22
N TRP A 137 0.86 -8.22 -3.38
CA TRP A 137 -0.21 -9.22 -3.32
C TRP A 137 -0.24 -9.88 -1.93
N ALA A 138 -1.24 -10.72 -1.68
CA ALA A 138 -1.40 -11.40 -0.39
C ALA A 138 -0.14 -12.22 -0.02
N GLU A 139 0.47 -12.90 -0.97
CA GLU A 139 1.54 -13.88 -0.78
C GLU A 139 2.91 -13.46 -1.30
N ARG A 140 3.05 -12.25 -1.87
CA ARG A 140 4.31 -11.80 -2.49
C ARG A 140 4.45 -10.29 -2.60
N ALA A 141 5.70 -9.85 -2.58
CA ALA A 141 6.12 -8.53 -3.03
C ALA A 141 6.00 -8.41 -4.55
N SER A 142 5.86 -7.17 -5.04
CA SER A 142 5.76 -6.85 -6.46
C SER A 142 5.92 -5.34 -6.66
N GLY A 143 6.59 -4.90 -7.73
CA GLY A 143 6.61 -3.48 -8.13
C GLY A 143 7.12 -2.55 -7.02
N PHE A 144 8.22 -2.93 -6.36
CA PHE A 144 8.77 -2.27 -5.15
C PHE A 144 7.89 -2.31 -3.91
N CYS A 145 6.68 -2.89 -3.97
CA CYS A 145 5.73 -2.92 -2.86
C CYS A 145 5.88 -4.22 -2.05
N ILE A 146 6.08 -4.09 -0.74
CA ILE A 146 6.24 -5.22 0.20
C ILE A 146 4.92 -5.56 0.87
N TYR A 147 4.29 -4.61 1.55
CA TYR A 147 2.91 -4.74 2.03
C TYR A 147 2.02 -3.74 1.30
N ASN A 148 0.76 -4.13 1.11
CA ASN A 148 -0.26 -3.31 0.47
C ASN A 148 -0.99 -2.53 1.57
N ASP A 149 -0.44 -1.36 1.92
CA ASP A 149 -0.96 -0.48 2.96
C ASP A 149 -2.41 -0.05 2.69
N ILE A 150 -2.71 0.24 1.42
CA ILE A 150 -4.05 0.61 0.96
C ILE A 150 -5.04 -0.52 1.23
N ALA A 151 -4.73 -1.74 0.75
CA ALA A 151 -5.64 -2.86 0.90
C ALA A 151 -5.83 -3.26 2.37
N VAL A 152 -4.77 -3.20 3.18
CA VAL A 152 -4.86 -3.47 4.63
C VAL A 152 -5.79 -2.46 5.32
N ALA A 153 -5.64 -1.16 5.01
CA ALA A 153 -6.49 -0.12 5.58
C ALA A 153 -7.96 -0.28 5.16
N ILE A 154 -8.23 -0.53 3.87
CA ILE A 154 -9.58 -0.76 3.37
C ILE A 154 -10.19 -2.00 4.04
N ALA A 155 -9.48 -3.12 4.09
CA ALA A 155 -9.98 -4.35 4.70
C ALA A 155 -10.31 -4.17 6.18
N HIS A 156 -9.52 -3.36 6.91
CA HIS A 156 -9.80 -3.02 8.30
C HIS A 156 -11.13 -2.25 8.42
N VAL A 157 -11.31 -1.18 7.65
CA VAL A 157 -12.56 -0.40 7.66
C VAL A 157 -13.78 -1.25 7.30
N LEU A 158 -13.66 -2.15 6.32
CA LEU A 158 -14.76 -3.06 5.94
C LEU A 158 -15.08 -4.12 6.99
N ARG A 159 -14.14 -4.41 7.91
CA ARG A 159 -14.35 -5.31 9.04
C ARG A 159 -15.04 -4.59 10.21
N GLU A 160 -14.64 -3.34 10.46
CA GLU A 160 -15.14 -2.55 11.60
C GLU A 160 -16.41 -1.74 11.27
N SER A 161 -16.83 -1.69 10.01
CA SER A 161 -17.97 -0.89 9.58
C SER A 161 -18.70 -1.44 8.35
N GLU A 162 -19.89 -0.91 8.09
CA GLU A 162 -20.68 -1.19 6.87
C GLU A 162 -20.33 -0.23 5.71
N ALA A 163 -19.14 0.36 5.75
CA ALA A 163 -18.72 1.32 4.74
C ALA A 163 -18.61 0.68 3.35
N LYS A 164 -18.83 1.52 2.33
CA LYS A 164 -18.41 1.23 0.96
C LYS A 164 -17.25 2.16 0.63
N VAL A 165 -16.23 1.61 -0.01
CA VAL A 165 -14.99 2.32 -0.31
C VAL A 165 -14.86 2.50 -1.82
N LEU A 166 -14.59 3.73 -2.24
CA LEU A 166 -14.13 4.02 -3.58
C LEU A 166 -12.61 4.27 -3.50
N TYR A 167 -11.84 3.41 -4.16
CA TYR A 167 -10.41 3.58 -4.37
C TYR A 167 -10.18 4.14 -5.77
N ILE A 168 -9.47 5.26 -5.86
CA ILE A 168 -9.09 5.88 -7.13
C ILE A 168 -7.57 5.93 -7.18
N ASP A 169 -7.01 5.36 -8.24
CA ASP A 169 -5.57 5.27 -8.48
C ASP A 169 -5.17 6.09 -9.71
N PHE A 170 -4.21 6.99 -9.50
CA PHE A 170 -3.63 7.86 -10.52
C PHE A 170 -2.13 7.58 -10.73
N ASP A 171 -1.56 6.54 -10.13
CA ASP A 171 -0.22 6.10 -10.48
C ASP A 171 -0.19 5.65 -11.96
N ALA A 172 0.93 5.89 -12.64
CA ALA A 172 1.06 5.51 -14.04
C ALA A 172 1.00 4.00 -14.26
N HIS A 173 1.26 3.18 -13.23
CA HIS A 173 1.11 1.73 -13.26
C HIS A 173 -0.27 1.33 -12.71
N HIS A 174 -0.85 0.27 -13.27
CA HIS A 174 -2.11 -0.27 -12.77
C HIS A 174 -1.96 -0.73 -11.31
N GLY A 175 -2.88 -0.28 -10.43
CA GLY A 175 -3.00 -0.71 -9.02
C GLY A 175 -3.49 -2.14 -8.83
N ASP A 176 -2.77 -3.10 -9.42
CA ASP A 176 -3.15 -4.51 -9.54
C ASP A 176 -3.30 -5.22 -8.19
N GLY A 177 -2.48 -4.89 -7.19
CA GLY A 177 -2.57 -5.48 -5.86
C GLY A 177 -3.86 -5.10 -5.15
N VAL A 178 -4.26 -3.82 -5.22
CA VAL A 178 -5.54 -3.35 -4.64
C VAL A 178 -6.73 -3.93 -5.41
N GLN A 179 -6.68 -3.91 -6.74
CA GLN A 179 -7.72 -4.55 -7.58
C GLN A 179 -7.89 -6.03 -7.21
N ARG A 180 -6.78 -6.77 -7.10
CA ARG A 180 -6.81 -8.21 -6.79
C ARG A 180 -7.36 -8.49 -5.40
N ALA A 181 -7.03 -7.66 -4.41
CA ALA A 181 -7.47 -7.82 -3.03
C ALA A 181 -9.01 -7.79 -2.88
N PHE A 182 -9.69 -7.02 -3.73
CA PHE A 182 -11.15 -6.80 -3.64
C PHE A 182 -11.92 -7.22 -4.89
N TYR A 183 -11.32 -8.03 -5.77
CA TYR A 183 -11.87 -8.34 -7.09
C TYR A 183 -13.27 -9.00 -7.06
N ASP A 184 -13.66 -9.61 -5.93
CA ASP A 184 -15.00 -10.17 -5.69
C ASP A 184 -15.85 -9.46 -4.62
N ASP A 185 -15.37 -8.38 -4.01
CA ASP A 185 -16.09 -7.66 -2.95
C ASP A 185 -16.85 -6.43 -3.51
N PRO A 186 -18.20 -6.44 -3.54
CA PRO A 186 -18.98 -5.30 -4.04
C PRO A 186 -18.97 -4.07 -3.11
N ARG A 187 -18.32 -4.15 -1.95
CA ARG A 187 -18.15 -3.01 -1.04
C ARG A 187 -17.00 -2.10 -1.44
N VAL A 188 -16.09 -2.55 -2.31
CA VAL A 188 -14.95 -1.77 -2.80
C VAL A 188 -15.06 -1.60 -4.29
N MET A 189 -15.07 -0.34 -4.76
CA MET A 189 -14.88 -0.04 -6.18
C MET A 189 -13.44 0.44 -6.40
N THR A 190 -12.72 -0.19 -7.32
CA THR A 190 -11.39 0.24 -7.75
C THR A 190 -11.49 0.92 -9.11
N ILE A 191 -11.01 2.16 -9.21
CA ILE A 191 -10.85 2.89 -10.48
C ILE A 191 -9.37 3.19 -10.65
N SER A 192 -8.75 2.69 -11.72
CA SER A 192 -7.34 2.94 -11.99
C SER A 192 -7.15 3.53 -13.38
N PHE A 193 -6.44 4.65 -13.43
CA PHE A 193 -5.95 5.28 -14.65
C PHE A 193 -4.46 4.97 -14.75
N HIS A 194 -4.02 4.35 -15.84
CA HIS A 194 -2.64 3.88 -15.95
C HIS A 194 -2.23 3.75 -17.41
N GLU A 195 -0.93 3.77 -17.70
CA GLU A 195 -0.44 3.35 -19.00
C GLU A 195 -0.77 1.86 -19.19
N THR A 196 -1.21 1.52 -20.40
CA THR A 196 -1.65 0.15 -20.71
C THR A 196 -0.56 -0.88 -20.41
N GLY A 197 -0.98 -2.01 -19.82
CA GLY A 197 -0.13 -3.17 -19.55
C GLY A 197 0.54 -3.79 -20.79
N ARG A 198 0.18 -3.35 -22.01
CA ARG A 198 0.92 -3.74 -23.23
C ARG A 198 2.35 -3.22 -23.24
N TYR A 199 2.61 -2.07 -22.62
CA TYR A 199 3.91 -1.40 -22.66
C TYR A 199 4.55 -1.25 -21.28
N LEU A 200 3.74 -1.07 -20.23
CA LEU A 200 4.22 -0.83 -18.88
C LEU A 200 3.88 -1.98 -17.92
N PHE A 201 4.72 -2.16 -16.91
CA PHE A 201 4.39 -2.97 -15.73
C PHE A 201 3.06 -2.49 -15.12
N PRO A 202 2.18 -3.36 -14.58
CA PRO A 202 2.34 -4.80 -14.30
C PRO A 202 1.88 -5.75 -15.41
N GLY A 203 1.47 -5.25 -16.58
CA GLY A 203 0.93 -6.10 -17.64
C GLY A 203 -0.54 -6.50 -17.47
N THR A 204 -1.25 -5.90 -16.51
CA THR A 204 -2.69 -6.05 -16.24
C THR A 204 -3.39 -4.70 -16.34
N GLY A 205 -4.69 -4.64 -16.01
CA GLY A 205 -5.49 -3.42 -16.11
C GLY A 205 -6.22 -3.29 -17.44
N ASP A 206 -6.54 -4.42 -18.09
CA ASP A 206 -7.36 -4.38 -19.30
C ASP A 206 -8.80 -3.95 -18.99
N VAL A 207 -9.46 -3.29 -19.95
CA VAL A 207 -10.86 -2.85 -19.83
C VAL A 207 -11.85 -4.00 -19.55
N LEU A 208 -11.46 -5.25 -19.82
CA LEU A 208 -12.27 -6.44 -19.55
C LEU A 208 -12.05 -7.04 -18.16
N GLU A 209 -11.10 -6.54 -17.39
CA GLU A 209 -10.88 -6.90 -15.98
C GLU A 209 -11.93 -6.23 -15.07
N LEU A 210 -13.15 -6.72 -15.14
CA LEU A 210 -14.35 -6.08 -14.57
C LEU A 210 -14.71 -6.57 -13.16
N GLY A 211 -13.82 -7.26 -12.45
CA GLY A 211 -14.17 -7.98 -11.22
C GLY A 211 -14.85 -9.34 -11.49
N LYS A 212 -15.09 -10.11 -10.43
CA LYS A 212 -15.70 -11.44 -10.48
C LYS A 212 -16.80 -11.58 -9.43
N GLY A 213 -17.72 -12.54 -9.64
CA GLY A 213 -18.76 -12.83 -8.66
C GLY A 213 -19.60 -11.59 -8.30
N ALA A 214 -19.73 -11.31 -7.00
CA ALA A 214 -20.46 -10.15 -6.50
C ALA A 214 -19.75 -8.82 -6.82
N GLY A 215 -18.42 -8.80 -6.88
CA GLY A 215 -17.60 -7.64 -7.25
C GLY A 215 -17.59 -7.33 -8.75
N ARG A 216 -18.30 -8.08 -9.61
CA ARG A 216 -18.37 -7.74 -11.04
C ARG A 216 -19.03 -6.37 -11.24
N GLY A 217 -18.35 -5.49 -11.97
CA GLY A 217 -18.73 -4.09 -12.19
C GLY A 217 -18.12 -3.12 -11.17
N TYR A 218 -17.32 -3.62 -10.22
CA TYR A 218 -16.63 -2.82 -9.20
C TYR A 218 -15.12 -2.68 -9.45
N SER A 219 -14.60 -3.22 -10.55
CA SER A 219 -13.25 -2.89 -11.05
C SER A 219 -13.38 -2.16 -12.38
N VAL A 220 -12.85 -0.94 -12.44
CA VAL A 220 -12.87 -0.06 -13.60
C VAL A 220 -11.44 0.29 -13.96
N ASN A 221 -10.99 -0.17 -15.12
CA ASN A 221 -9.65 0.12 -15.63
C ASN A 221 -9.73 1.07 -16.83
N ILE A 222 -8.87 2.08 -16.81
CA ILE A 222 -8.77 3.10 -17.84
C ILE A 222 -7.31 3.05 -18.36
N PRO A 223 -7.00 2.06 -19.22
CA PRO A 223 -5.68 1.93 -19.80
C PRO A 223 -5.46 3.03 -20.86
N LEU A 224 -4.40 3.79 -20.70
CA LEU A 224 -3.99 4.90 -21.55
C LEU A 224 -2.80 4.49 -22.43
N GLU A 225 -2.68 5.11 -23.60
CA GLU A 225 -1.51 4.90 -24.46
C GLU A 225 -0.30 5.69 -23.91
N PRO A 226 0.94 5.25 -24.19
CA PRO A 226 2.13 6.02 -23.84
C PRO A 226 2.05 7.44 -24.38
N PHE A 227 2.60 8.39 -23.62
CA PHE A 227 2.59 9.83 -23.96
C PHE A 227 1.21 10.50 -23.96
N THR A 228 0.25 9.98 -23.17
CA THR A 228 -1.01 10.69 -22.90
C THR A 228 -0.70 11.99 -22.13
N GLU A 229 -1.31 13.11 -22.56
CA GLU A 229 -1.07 14.46 -22.01
C GLU A 229 -2.32 15.01 -21.30
N ASP A 230 -2.16 16.09 -20.54
CA ASP A 230 -3.18 16.68 -19.66
C ASP A 230 -4.54 16.99 -20.35
N ASP A 231 -4.53 17.34 -21.64
CA ASP A 231 -5.73 17.73 -22.41
C ASP A 231 -6.52 16.54 -23.02
N SER A 232 -6.02 15.30 -22.85
CA SER A 232 -6.52 14.10 -23.54
C SER A 232 -7.85 13.55 -23.00
#